data_AF-A0A532U7Z5-F1
#
_entry.id   AF-A0A532U7Z5-F1
#
_cell.length_a   1.000
_cell.length_b   1.000
_cell.length_c   1.000
_cell.angle_alpha   90.00
_cell.angle_beta   90.00
_cell.angle_gamma   90.00
#
_symmetry.space_group_name_H-M   'P 1'
#
loop_
_entity.id
_entity.type
_entity.pdbx_description
1 polymer ?
#
loop_
_entity_poly.entity_id
_entity_poly.type
_entity_poly.pdbx_seq_one_letter_code
_entity_poly.pdbx_strand_id
1 'polypeptide(L)' 'MGITVGEAVVGNIGIPQRSDYTAIGDCVNLAKRLQEHAQLGQILLSHSAYARTKNLVEAMPL' A
#
# COMPACT_ATOMS: atom_id res chain seq x y z
N MET A 1 -2.76 -7.59 -6.59
CA MET A 1 -2.56 -7.04 -5.22
C MET A 1 -1.48 -5.95 -5.27
N GLY A 2 -1.64 -4.84 -4.56
CA GLY A 2 -0.64 -3.76 -4.48
C GLY A 2 -0.14 -3.60 -3.05
N ILE A 3 1.18 -3.57 -2.85
CA ILE A 3 1.82 -3.44 -1.53
C ILE A 3 2.80 -2.28 -1.55
N THR A 4 2.71 -1.41 -0.55
CA THR A 4 3.59 -0.25 -0.39
C THR A 4 4.08 -0.13 1.04
N VAL A 5 5.16 0.62 1.22
CA VAL A 5 5.63 1.05 2.55
C VAL A 5 5.91 2.55 2.51
N GLY A 6 5.38 3.27 3.49
CA GLY A 6 5.59 4.70 3.67
C GLY A 6 4.83 5.22 4.88
N GLU A 7 5.00 6.50 5.19
CA GLU A 7 4.35 7.15 6.32
C GLU A 7 2.84 7.26 6.11
N ALA A 8 2.09 7.05 7.19
CA ALA A 8 0.64 7.25 7.26
C ALA A 8 0.24 7.62 8.68
N VAL A 9 -0.83 8.39 8.79
CA VAL A 9 -1.50 8.66 10.07
C VAL A 9 -2.60 7.61 10.24
N VAL A 10 -2.65 6.97 11.41
CA VAL A 10 -3.67 5.98 11.77
C VAL A 10 -4.49 6.51 12.94
N GLY A 11 -5.82 6.48 12.83
CA GLY A 11 -6.72 6.91 13.90
C GLY A 11 -8.17 7.02 13.46
N ASN A 12 -9.02 7.61 14.30
CA ASN A 12 -10.39 7.94 13.95
C ASN A 12 -10.40 9.16 13.01
N ILE A 13 -10.71 8.94 11.74
CA ILE A 13 -10.80 10.00 10.74
C ILE A 13 -12.27 10.23 10.39
N GLY A 14 -12.70 11.50 10.44
CA GLY A 14 -14.05 11.92 10.08
C GLY A 14 -14.63 12.89 11.11
N ILE A 15 -15.94 13.05 11.08
CA ILE A 15 -16.67 13.84 12.08
C ILE A 15 -17.11 12.92 13.24
N PRO A 16 -17.40 13.45 14.43
CA PRO A 16 -17.72 12.63 15.60
C PRO A 16 -18.86 11.62 15.37
N GLN A 17 -19.88 12.01 14.60
CA GLN A 17 -21.05 11.17 14.28
C GLN A 17 -20.79 10.18 13.14
N ARG A 18 -19.68 10.33 12.40
CA ARG A 18 -19.30 9.49 11.25
C ARG A 18 -17.78 9.52 11.10
N SER A 19 -17.12 8.69 11.89
CA SER A 19 -15.67 8.49 11.82
C SER A 19 -15.36 7.00 11.62
N ASP A 20 -14.33 6.73 10.83
CA ASP A 20 -13.79 5.41 10.62
C ASP A 20 -12.38 5.35 11.21
N TYR A 21 -12.06 4.26 11.91
CA TYR A 21 -10.68 4.00 12.33
C TYR A 21 -9.90 3.51 11.10
N THR A 22 -9.07 4.39 10.53
CA THR A 22 -8.41 4.13 9.25
C THR A 22 -7.02 4.76 9.17
N ALA A 23 -6.27 4.36 8.15
CA ALA A 23 -4.97 4.92 7.81
C ALA A 23 -5.09 5.89 6.62
N ILE A 24 -4.47 7.06 6.72
CA ILE A 24 -4.39 8.04 5.63
C ILE A 24 -2.93 8.43 5.40
N GLY A 25 -2.52 8.34 4.14
CA GLY A 25 -1.18 8.74 3.69
C GLY A 25 -0.98 8.41 2.22
N ASP A 26 0.05 8.99 1.62
CA ASP A 26 0.37 8.78 0.21
C ASP A 26 0.65 7.31 -0.11
N CYS A 27 1.22 6.56 0.84
CA CYS A 27 1.48 5.14 0.68
C CYS A 27 0.19 4.33 0.50
N VAL A 28 -0.90 4.71 1.17
CA VAL A 28 -2.22 4.06 1.06
C VAL A 28 -2.82 4.28 -0.34
N ASN A 29 -2.75 5.53 -0.82
CA ASN A 29 -3.20 5.87 -2.18
C ASN A 29 -2.36 5.17 -3.25
N LEU A 30 -1.05 5.08 -3.06
CA LEU A 30 -0.17 4.34 -3.98
C LEU A 30 -0.47 2.84 -3.98
N ALA A 31 -0.76 2.24 -2.81
CA ALA A 31 -1.13 0.82 -2.73
C ALA A 31 -2.40 0.53 -3.54
N LYS A 32 -3.40 1.41 -3.43
CA LYS A 32 -4.62 1.34 -4.26
C LYS A 32 -4.27 1.39 -5.75
N ARG A 33 -3.48 2.37 -6.20
CA ARG A 33 -3.07 2.50 -7.61
C ARG A 33 -2.33 1.26 -8.12
N LEU A 34 -1.39 0.71 -7.33
CA LEU A 34 -0.70 -0.52 -7.69
C LEU A 34 -1.68 -1.70 -7.79
N GLN A 35 -2.63 -1.80 -6.87
CA GLN A 35 -3.64 -2.86 -6.90
C GLN A 35 -4.55 -2.77 -8.13
N GLU A 36 -4.91 -1.56 -8.58
CA GLU A 36 -5.73 -1.33 -9.78
C GLU A 36 -4.98 -1.71 -11.07
N HIS A 37 -3.66 -1.60 -11.10
CA HIS A 37 -2.83 -1.99 -12.27
C HIS A 37 -2.37 -3.46 -12.23
N ALA A 38 -2.53 -4.14 -11.09
CA ALA A 38 -2.12 -5.52 -10.95
C ALA A 38 -3.07 -6.47 -11.70
N GLN A 39 -2.52 -7.34 -12.53
CA GLN A 39 -3.26 -8.42 -13.18
C GLN A 39 -3.72 -9.49 -12.16
N LEU A 40 -4.60 -10.39 -12.59
CA LEU A 40 -5.05 -11.52 -11.78
C LEU A 40 -3.84 -12.37 -11.35
N GLY A 41 -3.70 -12.64 -10.05
CA GLY A 41 -2.57 -13.39 -9.49
C GLY A 41 -1.26 -12.59 -9.39
N GLN A 42 -1.21 -11.35 -9.88
CA GLN A 42 -0.02 -10.51 -9.81
C GLN A 42 0.05 -9.71 -8.50
N ILE A 43 1.25 -9.59 -7.94
CA ILE A 43 1.56 -8.72 -6.80
C ILE A 43 2.53 -7.63 -7.29
N LEU A 44 2.14 -6.37 -7.11
CA LEU A 44 2.99 -5.23 -7.41
C LEU A 44 3.48 -4.60 -6.10
N LEU A 45 4.78 -4.34 -6.04
CA LEU A 45 5.45 -3.73 -4.88
C LEU A 45 5.91 -2.31 -5.24
N SER A 46 5.75 -1.36 -4.32
CA SER A 46 6.54 -0.13 -4.41
C SER A 46 8.02 -0.43 -4.23
N HIS A 47 8.89 0.47 -4.71
CA HIS A 47 10.33 0.36 -4.49
C HIS A 47 10.67 0.19 -2.99
N SER A 48 10.02 0.96 -2.11
CA SER A 48 10.20 0.88 -0.66
C SER A 48 9.78 -0.47 -0.06
N ALA A 49 8.71 -1.09 -0.57
CA ALA A 49 8.27 -2.41 -0.15
C ALA A 49 9.28 -3.47 -0.59
N TYR A 50 9.68 -3.46 -1.87
CA TYR A 50 10.70 -4.36 -2.41
C TYR A 50 12.03 -4.25 -1.66
N ALA A 51 12.51 -3.04 -1.38
CA ALA A 51 13.78 -2.84 -0.66
C ALA A 51 13.82 -3.52 0.71
N ARG A 52 12.66 -3.65 1.38
CA ARG A 52 12.52 -4.31 2.69
C ARG A 52 12.34 -5.82 2.59
N THR A 53 11.86 -6.34 1.47
CA THR A 53 11.55 -7.77 1.30
C THR A 53 12.47 -8.49 0.31
N LYS A 54 13.36 -7.80 -0.41
CA LYS A 54 14.20 -8.34 -1.49
C LYS A 54 15.02 -9.60 -1.15
N ASN A 55 15.29 -9.86 0.13
CA ASN A 55 16.02 -11.05 0.58
C ASN A 55 15.11 -12.26 0.86
N LEU A 56 13.79 -12.08 0.77
CA LEU A 56 12.77 -13.06 1.10
C LEU A 56 11.87 -13.41 -0.10
N VAL A 57 11.95 -12.64 -1.18
CA VAL A 57 11.09 -12.79 -2.37
C VAL A 57 11.91 -12.67 -3.65
N GLU A 58 11.50 -13.41 -4.67
CA GLU A 58 11.94 -13.18 -6.04
C GLU A 58 10.99 -12.17 -6.69
N ALA A 59 11.55 -11.14 -7.31
CA ALA A 59 10.78 -10.11 -7.99
C ALA A 59 11.43 -9.74 -9.32
N MET A 60 10.60 -9.43 -10.31
CA MET A 60 11.03 -8.89 -11.58
C MET A 60 10.68 -7.39 -11.64
N PRO A 61 11.58 -6.54 -12.17
CA PRO A 61 11.23 -5.16 -12.46
C PRO A 61 10.09 -5.12 -13.49
N LEU A 62 9.17 -4.16 -13.32
CA LEU A 62 8.11 -3.86 -14.27
C LEU A 62 8.65 -3.22 -15.56
#